data_AF-A0A838VBH5-F1
#
_entry.id   AF-A0A838VBH5-F1
#
_cell.length_a   1.000
_cell.length_b   1.000
_cell.length_c   1.000
_cell.angle_alpha   90.00
_cell.angle_beta   90.00
_cell.angle_gamma   90.00
#
_symmetry.space_group_name_H-M   'P 1'
#
loop_
_entity.id
_entity.type
_entity.pdbx_description
1 polymer ?
#
loop_
_entity_poly.entity_id
_entity_poly.type
_entity_poly.pdbx_seq_one_letter_code
_entity_poly.pdbx_strand_id
1 'polypeptide(L)'
;VEADRALAALGASQQALVARRNALAGLAIERRRTSETLAGSAMAEQDRALALGEEARDITELMTRIEASADVGARLASLPGPVLRPAQPGASRALPSESEVAQSGQGPYRLPVVGQVVTGLGEVSDTGVRARGLTIATRPFAQVVAPTGGRIAFAGPYRGYGNIVIIDHGLGWTTLITSLAALDVRVGDAVDPGSPVGKAGPDRPTITVELRRQGRPVDITRLMG
;
A
#
# COMPACT_ATOMS: atom_id res chain seq x y z
N VAL A 1 10.32 81.63 -16.28
CA VAL A 1 11.46 80.81 -15.77
C VAL A 1 11.04 79.94 -14.60
N GLU A 2 10.59 80.49 -13.47
CA GLU A 2 10.18 79.66 -12.30
C GLU A 2 8.90 78.86 -12.54
N ALA A 3 7.88 79.49 -13.14
CA ALA A 3 6.63 78.82 -13.54
C ALA A 3 6.86 77.71 -14.59
N ASP A 4 7.73 77.93 -15.58
CA ASP A 4 8.05 76.94 -16.61
C ASP A 4 8.76 75.71 -16.02
N ARG A 5 9.66 75.92 -15.05
CA ARG A 5 10.32 74.83 -14.31
C ARG A 5 9.32 74.03 -13.49
N ALA A 6 8.35 74.69 -12.85
CA ALA A 6 7.31 74.03 -12.08
C ALA A 6 6.38 73.17 -12.97
N LEU A 7 6.00 73.67 -14.16
CA LEU A 7 5.20 72.93 -15.13
C LEU A 7 5.95 71.69 -15.67
N ALA A 8 7.23 71.83 -15.98
CA ALA A 8 8.07 70.71 -16.42
C ALA A 8 8.21 69.64 -15.32
N ALA A 9 8.40 70.04 -14.07
CA ALA A 9 8.50 69.13 -12.93
C ALA A 9 7.18 68.39 -12.65
N LEU A 10 6.04 69.07 -12.79
CA LEU A 10 4.72 68.45 -12.69
C LEU A 10 4.50 67.42 -13.80
N GLY A 11 4.83 67.76 -15.05
CA GLY A 11 4.73 66.86 -16.19
C GLY A 11 5.58 65.60 -16.01
N ALA A 12 6.82 65.75 -15.55
CA ALA A 12 7.70 64.61 -15.24
C ALA A 12 7.14 63.73 -14.10
N SER A 13 6.56 64.34 -13.06
CA SER A 13 5.95 63.62 -11.95
C SER A 13 4.69 62.85 -12.38
N GLN A 14 3.87 63.45 -13.25
CA GLN A 14 2.70 62.80 -13.83
C GLN A 14 3.10 61.60 -14.71
N GLN A 15 4.13 61.76 -15.55
CA GLN A 15 4.65 60.67 -16.36
C GLN A 15 5.22 59.52 -15.50
N ALA A 16 5.98 59.85 -14.46
CA ALA A 16 6.50 58.86 -13.51
C ALA A 16 5.37 58.12 -12.78
N LEU A 17 4.29 58.83 -12.39
CA LEU A 17 3.12 58.22 -11.76
C LEU A 17 2.40 57.25 -12.71
N VAL A 18 2.21 57.63 -13.98
CA VAL A 18 1.60 56.76 -15.00
C VAL A 18 2.45 55.51 -15.23
N ALA A 19 3.78 55.66 -15.38
CA ALA A 19 4.70 54.55 -15.54
C ALA A 19 4.66 53.59 -14.34
N ARG A 20 4.66 54.13 -13.11
CA ARG A 20 4.55 53.34 -11.89
C ARG A 20 3.21 52.62 -11.78
N ARG A 21 2.10 53.27 -12.16
CA ARG A 21 0.77 52.64 -12.17
C ARG A 21 0.70 51.47 -13.16
N ASN A 22 1.27 51.63 -14.35
CA ASN A 22 1.31 50.57 -15.36
C ASN A 22 2.20 49.39 -14.90
N ALA A 23 3.35 49.67 -14.29
CA ALA A 23 4.22 48.63 -13.71
C ALA A 23 3.50 47.84 -12.60
N LEU A 24 2.79 48.54 -11.70
CA LEU A 24 2.01 47.89 -10.64
C LEU A 24 0.86 47.04 -11.20
N ALA A 25 0.18 47.51 -12.25
CA ALA A 25 -0.88 46.75 -12.91
C ALA A 25 -0.32 45.47 -13.57
N GLY A 26 0.84 45.56 -14.22
CA GLY A 26 1.54 44.40 -14.78
C GLY A 26 1.89 43.36 -13.72
N LEU A 27 2.50 43.79 -12.61
CA LEU A 27 2.86 42.92 -11.49
C LEU A 27 1.62 42.27 -10.84
N ALA A 28 0.52 43.00 -10.73
CA ALA A 28 -0.73 42.46 -10.18
C ALA A 28 -1.32 41.35 -11.07
N ILE A 29 -1.28 41.52 -12.39
CA ILE A 29 -1.72 40.49 -13.36
C ILE A 29 -0.83 39.26 -13.28
N GLU A 30 0.50 39.44 -13.21
CA GLU A 30 1.46 38.35 -13.08
C GLU A 30 1.23 37.56 -11.79
N ARG A 31 1.15 38.23 -10.64
CA ARG A 31 0.86 37.59 -9.35
C ARG A 31 -0.46 36.82 -9.37
N ARG A 32 -1.50 37.38 -10.00
CA ARG A 32 -2.80 36.70 -10.14
C ARG A 32 -2.68 35.41 -10.95
N ARG A 33 -2.00 35.44 -12.10
CA ARG A 33 -1.78 34.23 -12.93
C ARG A 33 -0.97 33.17 -12.20
N THR A 34 0.08 33.56 -11.49
CA THR A 34 0.87 32.63 -10.67
C THR A 34 0.01 32.04 -9.56
N SER A 35 -0.79 32.86 -8.87
CA SER A 35 -1.73 32.41 -7.85
C SER A 35 -2.76 31.42 -8.39
N GLU A 36 -3.36 31.70 -9.55
CA GLU A 36 -4.33 30.82 -10.21
C GLU A 36 -3.68 29.48 -10.63
N THR A 37 -2.45 29.53 -11.15
CA THR A 37 -1.70 28.33 -11.54
C THR A 37 -1.34 27.46 -10.32
N LEU A 38 -0.85 28.08 -9.25
CA LEU A 38 -0.53 27.40 -8.01
C LEU A 38 -1.78 26.79 -7.38
N ALA A 39 -2.89 27.54 -7.29
CA ALA A 39 -4.16 27.05 -6.79
C ALA A 39 -4.66 25.84 -7.59
N GLY A 40 -4.61 25.91 -8.93
CA GLY A 40 -4.97 24.80 -9.80
C GLY A 40 -4.11 23.54 -9.57
N SER A 41 -2.79 23.70 -9.46
CA SER A 41 -1.89 22.58 -9.17
C SER A 41 -2.12 21.97 -7.79
N ALA A 42 -2.39 22.81 -6.77
CA ALA A 42 -2.66 22.36 -5.41
C ALA A 42 -3.97 21.55 -5.33
N MET A 43 -5.01 21.98 -6.04
CA MET A 43 -6.28 21.24 -6.12
C MET A 43 -6.08 19.87 -6.78
N ALA A 44 -5.36 19.81 -7.90
CA ALA A 44 -5.10 18.54 -8.58
C ALA A 44 -4.28 17.55 -7.71
N GLU A 45 -3.29 18.06 -6.97
CA GLU A 45 -2.50 17.22 -6.07
C GLU A 45 -3.31 16.77 -4.85
N GLN A 46 -4.21 17.62 -4.34
CA GLN A 46 -5.15 17.24 -3.28
C GLN A 46 -6.08 16.12 -3.73
N ASP A 47 -6.66 16.21 -4.92
CA ASP A 47 -7.55 15.18 -5.48
C ASP A 47 -6.81 13.85 -5.65
N ARG A 48 -5.54 13.90 -6.11
CA ARG A 48 -4.68 12.71 -6.18
C ARG A 48 -4.42 12.10 -4.81
N ALA A 49 -4.08 12.91 -3.80
CA ALA A 49 -3.84 12.44 -2.45
C ALA A 49 -5.10 11.80 -1.84
N LEU A 50 -6.29 12.35 -2.11
CA LEU A 50 -7.57 11.78 -1.69
C LEU A 50 -7.80 10.41 -2.34
N ALA A 51 -7.61 10.30 -3.66
CA ALA A 51 -7.77 9.03 -4.38
C ALA A 51 -6.84 7.93 -3.84
N LEU A 52 -5.55 8.25 -3.62
CA LEU A 52 -4.59 7.31 -3.01
C LEU A 52 -5.00 6.91 -1.60
N GLY A 53 -5.54 7.86 -0.82
CA GLY A 53 -6.06 7.59 0.52
C GLY A 53 -7.27 6.65 0.51
N GLU A 54 -8.15 6.76 -0.47
CA GLU A 54 -9.28 5.84 -0.66
C GLU A 54 -8.82 4.44 -1.06
N GLU A 55 -7.90 4.32 -2.02
CA GLU A 55 -7.32 3.03 -2.41
C GLU A 55 -6.61 2.33 -1.24
N ALA A 56 -5.89 3.08 -0.40
CA ALA A 56 -5.26 2.56 0.81
C ALA A 56 -6.26 2.09 1.88
N ARG A 57 -7.41 2.77 2.01
CA ARG A 57 -8.48 2.33 2.92
C ARG A 57 -9.14 1.06 2.41
N ASP A 58 -9.44 0.99 1.12
CA ASP A 58 -10.11 -0.15 0.49
C ASP A 58 -9.31 -1.46 0.66
N ILE A 59 -8.01 -1.45 0.35
CA ILE A 59 -7.15 -2.63 0.56
C ILE A 59 -7.03 -3.00 2.06
N THR A 60 -7.02 -2.02 2.95
CA THR A 60 -7.01 -2.24 4.40
C THR A 60 -8.32 -2.89 4.88
N GLU A 61 -9.45 -2.53 4.28
CA GLU A 61 -10.75 -3.14 4.55
C GLU A 61 -10.78 -4.59 4.08
N LEU A 62 -10.27 -4.88 2.87
CA LEU A 62 -10.12 -6.25 2.37
C LEU A 62 -9.30 -7.10 3.35
N MET A 63 -8.16 -6.59 3.82
CA MET A 63 -7.33 -7.26 4.82
C MET A 63 -8.10 -7.61 6.09
N THR A 64 -8.82 -6.63 6.62
CA THR A 64 -9.59 -6.78 7.86
C THR A 64 -10.69 -7.84 7.69
N ARG A 65 -11.34 -7.90 6.52
CA ARG A 65 -12.37 -8.89 6.21
C ARG A 65 -11.79 -10.31 6.10
N ILE A 66 -10.61 -10.44 5.50
CA ILE A 66 -9.90 -11.73 5.39
C ILE A 66 -9.48 -12.23 6.77
N GLU A 67 -8.86 -11.37 7.59
CA GLU A 67 -8.46 -11.70 8.96
C GLU A 67 -9.68 -12.16 9.79
N ALA A 68 -10.80 -11.43 9.71
CA ALA A 68 -12.03 -11.81 10.42
C ALA A 68 -12.58 -13.18 9.95
N SER A 69 -12.50 -13.46 8.65
CA SER A 69 -12.95 -14.75 8.09
C SER A 69 -12.03 -15.90 8.52
N ALA A 70 -10.72 -15.67 8.55
CA ALA A 70 -9.74 -16.63 9.03
C ALA A 70 -9.94 -16.97 10.52
N ASP A 71 -10.20 -15.96 11.36
CA ASP A 71 -10.50 -16.15 12.79
C ASP A 71 -11.77 -16.99 13.00
N VAL A 72 -12.83 -16.74 12.22
CA VAL A 72 -14.05 -17.57 12.25
C VAL A 72 -13.75 -19.00 11.81
N GLY A 73 -13.00 -19.18 10.72
CA GLY A 73 -12.58 -20.50 10.23
C GLY A 73 -11.78 -21.28 11.28
N ALA A 74 -10.81 -20.64 11.93
CA ALA A 74 -10.01 -21.24 12.99
C ALA A 74 -10.86 -21.67 14.20
N ARG A 75 -11.82 -20.84 14.63
CA ARG A 75 -12.76 -21.19 15.69
C ARG A 75 -13.63 -22.37 15.31
N LEU A 76 -14.17 -22.40 14.10
CA LEU A 76 -14.98 -23.51 13.60
C LEU A 76 -14.18 -24.82 13.53
N ALA A 77 -12.92 -24.76 13.07
CA ALA A 77 -12.03 -25.91 13.01
C ALA A 77 -11.65 -26.46 14.41
N SER A 78 -11.69 -25.62 15.44
CA SER A 78 -11.43 -26.03 16.83
C SER A 78 -12.63 -26.71 17.50
N LEU A 79 -13.84 -26.59 16.92
CA LEU A 79 -15.01 -27.25 17.46
C LEU A 79 -14.90 -28.77 17.28
N PRO A 80 -15.39 -29.57 18.24
CA PRO A 80 -15.49 -31.00 18.06
C PRO A 80 -16.26 -31.32 16.77
N GLY A 81 -15.60 -32.03 15.86
CA GLY A 81 -16.22 -32.43 14.60
C GLY A 81 -17.45 -33.31 14.84
N PRO A 82 -18.41 -33.34 13.90
CA PRO A 82 -19.57 -34.22 14.01
C PRO A 82 -19.08 -35.66 14.16
N VAL A 83 -19.47 -36.31 15.26
CA VAL A 83 -19.19 -37.73 15.46
C VAL A 83 -20.03 -38.47 14.41
N LEU A 84 -19.39 -38.99 13.37
CA LEU A 84 -20.08 -39.85 12.40
C LEU A 84 -20.71 -40.99 13.20
N ARG A 85 -22.04 -41.17 13.06
CA ARG A 85 -22.74 -42.30 13.69
C ARG A 85 -22.10 -43.57 13.13
N PRO A 86 -21.42 -44.38 13.95
CA PRO A 86 -20.82 -45.60 13.47
C PRO A 86 -21.92 -46.54 12.95
N ALA A 87 -21.64 -47.30 11.89
CA ALA A 87 -22.52 -48.39 11.46
C ALA A 87 -22.62 -49.52 12.52
N GLN A 88 -21.65 -49.59 13.44
CA GLN A 88 -21.62 -50.52 14.57
C GLN A 88 -21.46 -49.75 15.89
N PRO A 89 -22.34 -49.92 16.90
CA PRO A 89 -22.19 -49.28 18.21
C PRO A 89 -20.81 -49.60 18.81
N GLY A 90 -19.97 -48.57 19.04
CA GLY A 90 -18.65 -48.71 19.68
C GLY A 90 -17.42 -48.38 18.82
N ALA A 91 -17.58 -48.14 17.51
CA ALA A 91 -16.45 -47.88 16.59
C ALA A 91 -16.27 -46.40 16.17
N SER A 92 -16.64 -45.44 17.03
CA SER A 92 -16.40 -44.01 16.72
C SER A 92 -14.91 -43.69 16.75
N ARG A 93 -14.33 -43.39 15.58
CA ARG A 93 -13.00 -42.78 15.45
C ARG A 93 -13.16 -41.41 14.81
N ALA A 94 -12.67 -40.37 15.49
CA ALA A 94 -12.60 -39.03 14.93
C ALA A 94 -11.65 -39.02 13.72
N LEU A 95 -12.03 -38.33 12.64
CA LEU A 95 -11.14 -38.05 11.53
C LEU A 95 -9.99 -37.14 12.01
N PRO A 96 -8.77 -37.27 11.46
CA PRO A 96 -7.70 -36.32 11.74
C PRO A 96 -8.16 -34.90 11.39
N SER A 97 -7.96 -33.98 12.32
CA SER A 97 -8.31 -32.56 12.15
C SER A 97 -7.36 -31.91 11.12
N GLU A 98 -7.87 -31.10 10.20
CA GLU A 98 -7.08 -30.27 9.24
C GLU A 98 -6.09 -29.30 9.92
N SER A 99 -6.11 -29.23 11.25
CA SER A 99 -5.28 -28.38 12.10
C SER A 99 -3.75 -28.61 12.00
N GLU A 100 -3.28 -29.68 11.36
CA GLU A 100 -1.83 -29.90 11.15
C GLU A 100 -1.23 -28.96 10.09
N VAL A 101 -2.02 -28.46 9.13
CA VAL A 101 -1.49 -27.58 8.07
C VAL A 101 -1.28 -26.13 8.53
N ALA A 102 -1.84 -25.75 9.69
CA ALA A 102 -1.86 -24.37 10.19
C ALA A 102 -0.77 -24.03 11.23
N GLN A 103 0.13 -24.95 11.58
CA GLN A 103 1.16 -24.71 12.60
C GLN A 103 2.46 -24.09 12.05
N SER A 104 2.52 -23.73 10.77
CA SER A 104 3.74 -23.24 10.10
C SER A 104 4.08 -21.76 10.36
N GLY A 105 3.27 -21.02 11.12
CA GLY A 105 3.46 -19.59 11.40
C GLY A 105 4.64 -19.20 12.33
N GLN A 106 5.46 -20.16 12.79
CA GLN A 106 6.61 -19.90 13.68
C GLN A 106 7.99 -20.00 12.98
N GLY A 107 8.01 -20.23 11.66
CA GLY A 107 9.27 -20.22 10.90
C GLY A 107 9.89 -18.83 10.74
N PRO A 108 11.20 -18.73 10.44
CA PRO A 108 11.87 -17.45 10.19
C PRO A 108 11.19 -16.69 9.04
N TYR A 109 10.86 -15.41 9.27
CA TYR A 109 10.21 -14.56 8.28
C TYR A 109 11.26 -14.02 7.31
N ARG A 110 11.20 -14.44 6.04
CA ARG A 110 12.14 -13.98 5.00
C ARG A 110 11.52 -12.93 4.10
N LEU A 111 12.35 -12.12 3.48
CA LEU A 111 11.89 -11.19 2.45
C LEU A 111 11.28 -11.94 1.24
N PRO A 112 10.17 -11.44 0.68
CA PRO A 112 9.51 -12.07 -0.46
C PRO A 112 10.30 -11.91 -1.75
N VAL A 113 11.24 -10.97 -1.81
CA VAL A 113 12.09 -10.75 -2.97
C VAL A 113 13.43 -10.17 -2.55
N VAL A 114 14.48 -10.43 -3.34
CA VAL A 114 15.80 -9.83 -3.16
C VAL A 114 15.84 -8.48 -3.87
N GLY A 115 16.31 -7.44 -3.17
CA GLY A 115 16.38 -6.10 -3.72
C GLY A 115 16.83 -5.06 -2.70
N GLN A 116 16.69 -3.78 -3.05
CA GLN A 116 16.99 -2.66 -2.17
C GLN A 116 15.70 -2.13 -1.56
N VAL A 117 15.70 -1.88 -0.25
CA VAL A 117 14.59 -1.23 0.44
C VAL A 117 14.51 0.23 -0.02
N VAL A 118 13.34 0.63 -0.52
CA VAL A 118 13.04 1.99 -1.00
C VAL A 118 12.24 2.76 0.04
N THR A 119 11.31 2.09 0.72
CA THR A 119 10.40 2.72 1.69
C THR A 119 10.19 1.79 2.87
N GLY A 120 10.30 2.32 4.08
CA GLY A 120 10.10 1.59 5.33
C GLY A 120 8.69 1.70 5.90
N LEU A 121 8.37 0.87 6.89
CA LEU A 121 7.10 0.96 7.62
C LEU A 121 6.98 2.32 8.33
N GLY A 122 5.86 3.01 8.14
CA GLY A 122 5.53 4.27 8.80
C GLY A 122 6.09 5.52 8.13
N GLU A 123 6.89 5.37 7.07
CA GLU A 123 7.40 6.48 6.26
C GLU A 123 6.25 7.22 5.57
N VAL A 124 6.32 8.56 5.53
CA VAL A 124 5.28 9.40 4.92
C VAL A 124 5.72 9.76 3.51
N SER A 125 4.92 9.36 2.52
CA SER A 125 5.14 9.74 1.12
C SER A 125 4.91 11.24 0.89
N ASP A 126 5.35 11.77 -0.25
CA ASP A 126 5.14 13.18 -0.65
C ASP A 126 3.66 13.59 -0.67
N THR A 127 2.75 12.62 -0.85
CA THR A 127 1.30 12.82 -0.83
C THR A 127 0.69 12.70 0.57
N GLY A 128 1.51 12.55 1.61
CA GLY A 128 1.09 12.45 3.01
C GLY A 128 0.60 11.07 3.45
N VAL A 129 0.59 10.07 2.55
CA VAL A 129 0.17 8.70 2.88
C VAL A 129 1.30 7.97 3.60
N ARG A 130 1.00 7.38 4.76
CA ARG A 130 1.94 6.54 5.52
C ARG A 130 2.05 5.16 4.90
N ALA A 131 3.28 4.73 4.64
CA ALA A 131 3.59 3.36 4.27
C ALA A 131 3.22 2.40 5.39
N ARG A 132 2.52 1.32 5.04
CA ARG A 132 2.05 0.28 5.98
C ARG A 132 2.88 -1.01 5.91
N GLY A 133 3.91 -0.99 5.07
CA GLY A 133 4.80 -2.12 4.83
C GLY A 133 6.14 -1.65 4.30
N LEU A 134 6.91 -2.61 3.81
CA LEU A 134 8.22 -2.43 3.23
C LEU A 134 8.12 -2.46 1.71
N THR A 135 8.68 -1.48 1.02
CA THR A 135 8.78 -1.48 -0.45
C THR A 135 10.20 -1.77 -0.89
N ILE A 136 10.37 -2.74 -1.80
CA ILE A 136 11.65 -3.28 -2.23
C ILE A 136 11.76 -3.11 -3.74
N ALA A 137 12.75 -2.34 -4.20
CA ALA A 137 13.13 -2.28 -5.61
C ALA A 137 13.89 -3.56 -5.97
N THR A 138 13.44 -4.24 -7.02
CA THR A 138 14.01 -5.51 -7.45
C THR A 138 14.36 -5.51 -8.93
N ARG A 139 14.93 -6.62 -9.38
CA ARG A 139 15.32 -6.84 -10.77
C ARG A 139 14.05 -7.07 -11.61
N PRO A 140 14.05 -6.72 -12.91
CA PRO A 140 13.01 -7.13 -13.84
C PRO A 140 12.69 -8.63 -13.73
N PHE A 141 11.40 -8.97 -13.71
CA PHE A 141 10.91 -10.35 -13.65
C PHE A 141 11.39 -11.17 -12.45
N ALA A 142 11.86 -10.53 -11.37
CA ALA A 142 12.29 -11.23 -10.16
C ALA A 142 11.17 -12.13 -9.63
N GLN A 143 11.53 -13.37 -9.27
CA GLN A 143 10.63 -14.29 -8.61
C GLN A 143 10.30 -13.76 -7.22
N VAL A 144 9.01 -13.65 -6.94
CA VAL A 144 8.47 -13.32 -5.62
C VAL A 144 7.97 -14.60 -4.98
N VAL A 145 8.25 -14.73 -3.69
CA VAL A 145 8.11 -15.97 -2.92
C VAL A 145 7.43 -15.71 -1.58
N ALA A 146 6.77 -16.73 -1.02
CA ALA A 146 6.12 -16.66 0.28
C ALA A 146 7.14 -16.40 1.41
N PRO A 147 6.94 -15.34 2.23
CA PRO A 147 7.81 -15.05 3.38
C PRO A 147 7.82 -16.11 4.47
N THR A 148 6.69 -16.80 4.65
CA THR A 148 6.56 -17.93 5.59
C THR A 148 5.39 -18.82 5.14
N GLY A 149 5.22 -19.96 5.80
CA GLY A 149 4.21 -20.94 5.47
C GLY A 149 2.80 -20.44 5.78
N GLY A 150 1.82 -20.84 4.99
CA GLY A 150 0.43 -20.42 5.17
C GLY A 150 -0.49 -20.86 4.05
N ARG A 151 -1.69 -20.28 4.03
CA ARG A 151 -2.71 -20.49 2.99
C ARG A 151 -2.98 -19.19 2.24
N ILE A 152 -3.10 -19.26 0.92
CA ILE A 152 -3.45 -18.11 0.09
C ILE A 152 -4.92 -17.75 0.33
N ALA A 153 -5.16 -16.63 1.00
CA ALA A 153 -6.50 -16.09 1.25
C ALA A 153 -7.01 -15.24 0.08
N PHE A 154 -6.11 -14.66 -0.72
CA PHE A 154 -6.45 -13.92 -1.94
C PHE A 154 -5.28 -13.97 -2.94
N ALA A 155 -5.59 -14.08 -4.23
CA ALA A 155 -4.64 -13.95 -5.32
C ALA A 155 -5.35 -13.39 -6.55
N GLY A 156 -5.01 -12.17 -6.98
CA GLY A 156 -5.66 -11.54 -8.13
C GLY A 156 -5.32 -10.08 -8.32
N PRO A 157 -5.82 -9.45 -9.39
CA PRO A 157 -5.71 -8.01 -9.61
C PRO A 157 -6.47 -7.23 -8.52
N TYR A 158 -5.89 -6.11 -8.09
CA TYR A 158 -6.50 -5.19 -7.13
C TYR A 158 -6.23 -3.74 -7.55
N ARG A 159 -7.27 -2.92 -7.57
CA ARG A 159 -7.20 -1.53 -8.07
C ARG A 159 -6.11 -0.75 -7.33
N GLY A 160 -5.21 -0.10 -8.06
CA GLY A 160 -4.11 0.70 -7.49
C GLY A 160 -2.88 -0.11 -7.06
N TYR A 161 -2.94 -1.45 -7.07
CA TYR A 161 -1.89 -2.30 -6.50
C TYR A 161 -1.36 -3.40 -7.44
N GLY A 162 -1.77 -3.40 -8.71
CA GLY A 162 -1.42 -4.47 -9.66
C GLY A 162 -2.04 -5.80 -9.23
N ASN A 163 -1.31 -6.92 -9.38
CA ASN A 163 -1.73 -8.14 -8.73
C ASN A 163 -1.23 -8.16 -7.28
N ILE A 164 -2.08 -8.71 -6.41
CA ILE A 164 -1.75 -8.90 -5.00
C ILE A 164 -1.90 -10.36 -4.60
N VAL A 165 -1.16 -10.74 -3.57
CA VAL A 165 -1.29 -12.02 -2.87
C VAL A 165 -1.45 -11.73 -1.39
N ILE A 166 -2.40 -12.43 -0.77
CA ILE A 166 -2.65 -12.36 0.66
C ILE A 166 -2.49 -13.76 1.22
N ILE A 167 -1.60 -13.91 2.18
CA ILE A 167 -1.26 -15.18 2.82
C ILE A 167 -1.71 -15.12 4.28
N ASP A 168 -2.61 -16.02 4.66
CA ASP A 168 -2.95 -16.28 6.05
C ASP A 168 -1.96 -17.31 6.62
N HIS A 169 -1.21 -16.89 7.63
CA HIS A 169 -0.21 -17.71 8.30
C HIS A 169 -0.76 -18.37 9.58
N GLY A 170 -2.04 -18.19 9.88
CA GLY A 170 -2.66 -18.62 11.12
C GLY A 170 -2.28 -17.75 12.31
N LEU A 171 -2.94 -18.00 13.46
CA LEU A 171 -2.68 -17.30 14.73
C LEU A 171 -2.78 -15.76 14.62
N GLY A 172 -3.60 -15.28 13.69
CA GLY A 172 -3.80 -13.86 13.41
C GLY A 172 -2.66 -13.19 12.64
N TRP A 173 -1.75 -13.95 12.03
CA TRP A 173 -0.70 -13.42 11.16
C TRP A 173 -1.12 -13.43 9.70
N THR A 174 -0.91 -12.32 9.00
CA THR A 174 -1.27 -12.18 7.59
C THR A 174 -0.21 -11.37 6.85
N THR A 175 0.20 -11.84 5.67
CA THR A 175 1.08 -11.10 4.77
C THR A 175 0.31 -10.64 3.54
N LEU A 176 0.46 -9.37 3.16
CA LEU A 176 0.05 -8.82 1.88
C LEU A 176 1.29 -8.55 1.02
N ILE A 177 1.27 -8.99 -0.23
CA ILE A 177 2.28 -8.69 -1.25
C ILE A 177 1.57 -8.02 -2.42
N THR A 178 2.09 -6.88 -2.89
CA THR A 178 1.49 -6.11 -3.99
C THR A 178 2.49 -5.83 -5.12
N SER A 179 2.01 -5.18 -6.17
CA SER A 179 2.80 -4.78 -7.34
C SER A 179 3.36 -5.97 -8.14
N LEU A 180 2.68 -7.12 -8.05
CA LEU A 180 3.01 -8.30 -8.84
C LEU A 180 2.50 -8.13 -10.27
N ALA A 181 3.33 -8.49 -11.24
CA ALA A 181 2.97 -8.51 -12.65
C ALA A 181 2.30 -9.84 -13.06
N ALA A 182 2.64 -10.93 -12.39
CA ALA A 182 2.04 -12.24 -12.61
C ALA A 182 1.92 -13.01 -11.29
N LEU A 183 1.00 -13.98 -11.25
CA LEU A 183 0.71 -14.83 -10.09
C LEU A 183 1.05 -16.29 -10.41
N ASP A 184 1.68 -16.96 -9.45
CA ASP A 184 2.02 -18.39 -9.53
C ASP A 184 1.11 -19.26 -8.62
N VAL A 185 0.19 -18.63 -7.89
CA VAL A 185 -0.70 -19.26 -6.89
C VAL A 185 -2.15 -18.85 -7.08
N ARG A 186 -3.06 -19.61 -6.45
CA ARG A 186 -4.50 -19.40 -6.42
C ARG A 186 -5.02 -19.37 -4.99
N VAL A 187 -6.21 -18.81 -4.81
CA VAL A 187 -6.91 -18.82 -3.52
C VAL A 187 -7.10 -20.27 -3.05
N GLY A 188 -6.78 -20.51 -1.78
CA GLY A 188 -6.87 -21.83 -1.13
C GLY A 188 -5.57 -22.63 -1.15
N ASP A 189 -4.61 -22.30 -2.00
CA ASP A 189 -3.32 -23.01 -2.07
C ASP A 189 -2.59 -22.94 -0.73
N ALA A 190 -1.98 -24.05 -0.32
CA ALA A 190 -1.02 -24.08 0.78
C ALA A 190 0.36 -23.75 0.23
N VAL A 191 1.10 -22.89 0.94
CA VAL A 191 2.46 -22.48 0.57
C VAL A 191 3.39 -22.69 1.75
N ASP A 192 4.60 -23.18 1.45
CA ASP A 192 5.72 -23.24 2.38
C ASP A 192 6.60 -21.98 2.26
N PRO A 193 7.44 -21.68 3.27
CA PRO A 193 8.43 -20.61 3.15
C PRO A 193 9.28 -20.76 1.89
N GLY A 194 9.32 -19.71 1.06
CA GLY A 194 10.06 -19.72 -0.21
C GLY A 194 9.30 -20.25 -1.42
N SER A 195 8.05 -20.71 -1.26
CA SER A 195 7.21 -21.11 -2.39
C SER A 195 6.99 -19.94 -3.36
N PRO A 196 7.05 -20.14 -4.69
CA PRO A 196 6.77 -19.09 -5.65
C PRO A 196 5.31 -18.62 -5.53
N VAL A 197 5.10 -17.30 -5.46
CA VAL A 197 3.75 -16.71 -5.40
C VAL A 197 3.45 -15.81 -6.60
N GLY A 198 4.48 -15.34 -7.29
CA GLY A 198 4.32 -14.48 -8.46
C GLY A 198 5.63 -13.87 -8.91
N LYS A 199 5.54 -12.92 -9.84
CA LYS A 199 6.72 -12.27 -10.44
C LYS A 199 6.58 -10.75 -10.46
N ALA A 200 7.72 -10.09 -10.29
CA ALA A 200 7.86 -8.65 -10.46
C ALA A 200 7.72 -8.23 -11.94
N GLY A 201 7.39 -6.97 -12.17
CA GLY A 201 7.25 -6.39 -13.52
C GLY A 201 8.57 -6.26 -14.30
N PRO A 202 8.49 -5.85 -15.57
CA PRO A 202 9.65 -5.71 -16.45
C PRO A 202 10.47 -4.42 -16.24
N ASP A 203 9.83 -3.31 -15.85
CA ASP A 203 10.47 -2.00 -15.81
C ASP A 203 10.54 -1.45 -14.39
N ARG A 204 11.78 -1.29 -13.88
CA ARG A 204 12.12 -0.80 -12.53
C ARG A 204 11.14 -1.28 -11.45
N PRO A 205 10.90 -2.59 -11.32
CA PRO A 205 9.80 -3.07 -10.49
C PRO A 205 10.07 -2.87 -9.01
N THR A 206 9.01 -2.54 -8.29
CA THR A 206 8.97 -2.55 -6.83
C THR A 206 7.98 -3.60 -6.35
N ILE A 207 8.26 -4.21 -5.21
CA ILE A 207 7.36 -5.10 -4.50
C ILE A 207 7.13 -4.53 -3.12
N THR A 208 5.87 -4.33 -2.75
CA THR A 208 5.52 -3.91 -1.39
C THR A 208 5.01 -5.11 -0.61
N VAL A 209 5.48 -5.24 0.63
CA VAL A 209 5.09 -6.29 1.56
C VAL A 209 4.65 -5.69 2.89
N GLU A 210 3.44 -6.00 3.31
CA GLU A 210 2.88 -5.64 4.62
C GLU A 210 2.66 -6.92 5.43
N LEU A 211 3.21 -6.96 6.65
CA LEU A 211 2.95 -8.02 7.61
C LEU A 211 2.02 -7.46 8.69
N ARG A 212 0.97 -8.20 9.01
CA ARG A 212 0.01 -7.85 10.07
C ARG A 212 -0.05 -8.95 11.11
N ARG A 213 -0.29 -8.54 12.35
CA ARG A 213 -0.70 -9.42 13.45
C ARG A 213 -1.92 -8.83 14.12
N GLN A 214 -3.02 -9.58 14.13
CA GLN A 214 -4.30 -9.16 14.72
C GLN A 214 -4.74 -7.78 14.22
N GLY A 215 -4.68 -7.57 12.90
CA GLY A 215 -5.07 -6.33 12.24
C GLY A 215 -4.11 -5.15 12.36
N ARG A 216 -2.95 -5.32 13.01
CA ARG A 216 -1.95 -4.27 13.16
C ARG A 216 -0.71 -4.56 12.31
N PRO A 217 -0.22 -3.57 11.52
CA PRO A 217 1.05 -3.71 10.83
C PRO A 217 2.21 -3.97 11.80
N VAL A 218 3.12 -4.86 11.39
CA VAL A 218 4.31 -5.25 12.13
C VAL A 218 5.54 -4.84 11.33
N ASP A 219 6.54 -4.31 12.02
CA ASP A 219 7.81 -3.96 11.43
C ASP A 219 8.62 -5.22 11.07
N ILE A 220 8.69 -5.51 9.77
CA ILE A 220 9.35 -6.70 9.21
C ILE A 220 10.86 -6.65 9.48
N THR A 221 11.46 -5.47 9.57
CA THR A 221 12.92 -5.34 9.78
C THR A 221 13.37 -5.95 11.11
N ARG A 222 12.48 -6.02 12.10
CA ARG A 222 12.75 -6.65 13.40
C ARG A 222 12.72 -8.17 13.37
N LEU A 223 12.17 -8.75 12.31
CA LEU A 223 12.05 -10.20 12.13
C LEU A 223 13.18 -10.77 11.26
N MET A 224 13.99 -9.90 10.64
CA MET A 224 15.21 -10.27 9.92
C MET A 224 16.36 -10.35 10.93
N GLY A 225 16.56 -11.53 11.51
CA GLY A 225 17.66 -11.86 12.43
C GLY A 225 18.54 -12.95 11.86
#